data_AF-A0A4S9Y324-F1
#
_entry.id   AF-A0A4S9Y324-F1
#
_cell.length_a   1.000
_cell.length_b   1.000
_cell.length_c   1.000
_cell.angle_alpha   90.00
_cell.angle_beta   90.00
_cell.angle_gamma   90.00
#
_symmetry.space_group_name_H-M   'P 1'
#
loop_
_entity.id
_entity.type
_entity.pdbx_description
1 polymer ?
#
loop_
_entity_poly.entity_id
_entity_poly.type
_entity_poly.pdbx_seq_one_letter_code
_entity_poly.pdbx_strand_id
1 'polypeptide(L)'
;MSISAPEPWQEKATIKRAQVDARIPKAFRLREKFLIGTESSPESVLDIPAKCGILSPEEIAITENYIAISLAVALATGKLSAFDVATAFCKRAAIAQQLTSCLTEIMFDQALERARFLDEYMEKEGHPIGPLHGLPNPIKDSFNVAGVQSTLGYVSFIDHAPADKNSPLVDILLSLGAVLHVKTNIPQTLMTADSNNHVFGRVLNPHKLCLGAGGSSGGEGACVAMRGSILGIGTDIGGSIRIPALCNGMYGFKPSSDRIPYSGQTSAGRLGSPGFPAAAGPLANSLADLELLMKSVIDARPWDLDAQALAIPWNTTGVEKKSKLRIGLLKEDLKWPAWPPVRRALDTAAKKLADAGHEVIELDPSKPSLDEGLIIAYESYALDSTQQAGQFIAASGEPMTESLKRTLMGSQALLMRGGNAPGSDVFDLNVRKRDYQRRWNEVFVNLNIDVVLCLGAQTTAPLHDTFGMVPYTAAWNKP
;
A
#
# COMPACT_ATOMS: atom_id res chain seq x y z
N MET A 1 -8.03 36.55 20.34
CA MET A 1 -7.89 35.10 20.55
C MET A 1 -6.43 34.86 20.88
N SER A 2 -6.14 34.35 22.08
CA SER A 2 -4.79 33.99 22.47
C SER A 2 -4.36 32.81 21.62
N ILE A 3 -3.36 32.98 20.74
CA ILE A 3 -2.70 31.87 20.08
C ILE A 3 -1.95 31.14 21.20
N SER A 4 -2.47 29.98 21.63
CA SER A 4 -1.76 29.15 22.61
C SER A 4 -0.40 28.75 22.04
N ALA A 5 0.63 28.70 22.88
CA ALA A 5 1.93 28.16 22.46
C ALA A 5 1.73 26.73 21.90
N PRO A 6 2.45 26.34 20.83
CA PRO A 6 2.34 25.01 20.27
C PRO A 6 2.66 23.95 21.33
N GLU A 7 1.90 22.87 21.35
CA GLU A 7 2.16 21.73 22.23
C GLU A 7 3.48 21.04 21.80
N PRO A 8 4.22 20.40 22.72
CA PRO A 8 5.53 19.82 22.41
C PRO A 8 5.54 18.84 21.23
N TRP A 9 4.46 18.08 21.02
CA TRP A 9 4.34 17.16 19.88
C TRP A 9 4.25 17.90 18.53
N GLN A 10 3.63 19.08 18.51
CA GLN A 10 3.46 19.90 17.29
C GLN A 10 4.81 20.45 16.83
N GLU A 11 5.64 20.87 17.77
CA GLU A 11 7.00 21.33 17.49
C GLU A 11 7.84 20.20 16.89
N LYS A 12 7.85 19.01 17.52
CA LYS A 12 8.56 17.82 17.00
C LYS A 12 8.12 17.45 15.58
N ALA A 13 6.82 17.37 15.35
CA ALA A 13 6.28 17.07 14.02
C ALA A 13 6.64 18.14 12.98
N THR A 14 6.64 19.41 13.37
CA THR A 14 7.01 20.52 12.48
C THR A 14 8.49 20.47 12.11
N ILE A 15 9.38 20.21 13.08
CA ILE A 15 10.80 20.01 12.84
C ILE A 15 11.02 18.83 11.89
N LYS A 16 10.36 17.69 12.14
CA LYS A 16 10.48 16.51 11.29
C LYS A 16 10.02 16.79 9.85
N ARG A 17 8.88 17.45 9.63
CA ARG A 17 8.44 17.84 8.27
C ARG A 17 9.42 18.78 7.59
N ALA A 18 9.92 19.79 8.31
CA ALA A 18 10.90 20.71 7.77
C ALA A 18 12.19 20.00 7.36
N GLN A 19 12.62 18.97 8.10
CA GLN A 19 13.76 18.12 7.74
C GLN A 19 13.50 17.37 6.44
N VAL A 20 12.31 16.77 6.28
CA VAL A 20 11.93 16.05 5.05
C VAL A 20 11.85 17.01 3.86
N ASP A 21 11.20 18.17 4.01
CA ASP A 21 11.07 19.19 2.95
C ASP A 21 12.44 19.78 2.57
N ALA A 22 13.38 19.87 3.51
CA ALA A 22 14.75 20.30 3.24
C ALA A 22 15.52 19.30 2.37
N ARG A 23 15.12 18.01 2.34
CA ARG A 23 15.70 17.00 1.45
C ARG A 23 15.25 17.16 -0.01
N ILE A 24 14.21 17.96 -0.29
CA ILE A 24 13.84 18.32 -1.66
C ILE A 24 14.82 19.37 -2.20
N PRO A 25 15.63 19.05 -3.23
CA PRO A 25 16.55 20.01 -3.83
C PRO A 25 15.82 21.25 -4.35
N LYS A 26 16.43 22.43 -4.24
CA LYS A 26 15.83 23.70 -4.69
C LYS A 26 15.34 23.64 -6.14
N ALA A 27 16.09 22.96 -7.02
CA ALA A 27 15.73 22.77 -8.42
C ALA A 27 14.47 21.93 -8.65
N PHE A 28 14.05 21.13 -7.66
CA PHE A 28 12.88 20.25 -7.74
C PHE A 28 11.66 20.85 -7.02
N ARG A 29 11.77 22.08 -6.50
CA ARG A 29 10.67 22.77 -5.82
C ARG A 29 9.74 23.41 -6.84
N LEU A 30 8.44 23.20 -6.65
CA LEU A 30 7.42 23.81 -7.47
C LEU A 30 7.39 25.33 -7.26
N ARG A 31 7.15 26.05 -8.35
CA ARG A 31 6.81 27.47 -8.28
C ARG A 31 5.41 27.62 -7.68
N GLU A 32 5.17 28.69 -6.94
CA GLU A 32 3.92 28.95 -6.22
C GLU A 32 2.66 28.74 -7.07
N LYS A 33 2.67 29.17 -8.34
CA LYS A 33 1.54 28.97 -9.28
C LYS A 33 1.14 27.50 -9.53
N PHE A 34 2.00 26.54 -9.21
CA PHE A 34 1.74 25.10 -9.34
C PHE A 34 1.42 24.42 -8.00
N LEU A 35 1.64 25.11 -6.87
CA LEU A 35 1.21 24.66 -5.55
C LEU A 35 -0.28 24.99 -5.38
N ILE A 36 -1.11 24.30 -6.17
CA ILE A 36 -2.54 24.55 -6.22
C ILE A 36 -3.30 23.63 -5.27
N GLY A 37 -4.34 24.21 -4.66
CA GLY A 37 -5.34 23.49 -3.90
C GLY A 37 -4.92 23.10 -2.48
N THR A 38 -5.90 22.59 -1.75
CA THR A 38 -5.76 22.12 -0.36
C THR A 38 -6.46 20.76 -0.22
N GLU A 39 -6.52 20.20 0.99
CA GLU A 39 -7.36 19.02 1.24
C GLU A 39 -8.86 19.22 1.00
N SER A 40 -9.32 20.43 0.69
CA SER A 40 -10.71 20.72 0.30
C SER A 40 -10.91 20.91 -1.21
N SER A 41 -9.83 20.85 -1.99
CA SER A 41 -9.80 21.18 -3.41
C SER A 41 -10.28 20.03 -4.32
N PRO A 42 -11.22 20.26 -5.27
CA PRO A 42 -11.66 19.23 -6.20
C PRO A 42 -10.70 19.00 -7.38
N GLU A 43 -9.64 19.79 -7.50
CA GLU A 43 -8.71 19.76 -8.63
C GLU A 43 -7.89 18.46 -8.68
N SER A 44 -7.64 18.01 -9.91
CA SER A 44 -6.62 16.99 -10.20
C SER A 44 -5.27 17.66 -10.35
N VAL A 45 -4.22 16.97 -9.91
CA VAL A 45 -2.82 17.44 -10.00
C VAL A 45 -1.94 16.52 -10.86
N LEU A 46 -2.54 15.52 -11.50
CA LEU A 46 -1.84 14.49 -12.29
C LEU A 46 -1.07 15.05 -13.50
N ASP A 47 -1.48 16.20 -14.04
CA ASP A 47 -0.87 16.84 -15.20
C ASP A 47 0.23 17.86 -14.85
N ILE A 48 0.36 18.24 -13.57
CA ILE A 48 1.34 19.21 -13.09
C ILE A 48 2.79 18.77 -13.37
N PRO A 49 3.20 17.50 -13.17
CA PRO A 49 4.57 17.08 -13.47
C PRO A 49 5.03 17.47 -14.88
N ALA A 50 4.19 17.26 -15.90
CA ALA A 50 4.51 17.58 -17.29
C ALA A 50 4.49 19.10 -17.60
N LYS A 51 3.82 19.91 -16.77
CA LYS A 51 3.59 21.35 -17.01
C LYS A 51 4.45 22.28 -16.14
N CYS A 52 5.00 21.78 -15.04
CA CYS A 52 5.66 22.63 -14.05
C CYS A 52 7.03 23.19 -14.50
N GLY A 53 7.66 22.53 -15.47
CA GLY A 53 8.96 22.88 -16.04
C GLY A 53 10.17 22.39 -15.23
N ILE A 54 9.98 21.45 -14.30
CA ILE A 54 11.07 20.80 -13.53
C ILE A 54 11.67 19.62 -14.31
N LEU A 55 10.82 18.85 -14.99
CA LEU A 55 11.25 17.74 -15.84
C LEU A 55 11.57 18.24 -17.25
N SER A 56 12.63 17.69 -17.84
CA SER A 56 12.89 17.81 -19.28
C SER A 56 11.91 16.96 -20.10
N PRO A 57 11.77 17.18 -21.41
CA PRO A 57 10.97 16.31 -22.29
C PRO A 57 11.35 14.83 -22.20
N GLU A 58 12.65 14.54 -22.07
CA GLU A 58 13.19 13.19 -21.94
C GLU A 58 12.79 12.55 -20.60
N GLU A 59 12.86 13.32 -19.50
CA GLU A 59 12.47 12.85 -18.17
C GLU A 59 10.95 12.62 -18.07
N ILE A 60 10.15 13.44 -18.76
CA ILE A 60 8.71 13.21 -18.93
C ILE A 60 8.50 11.90 -19.69
N ALA A 61 9.20 11.70 -20.81
CA ALA A 61 9.08 10.47 -21.60
C ALA A 61 9.47 9.22 -20.80
N ILE A 62 10.54 9.27 -19.99
CA ILE A 62 10.96 8.18 -19.11
C ILE A 62 9.86 7.80 -18.12
N THR A 63 9.18 8.79 -17.54
CA THR A 63 8.20 8.55 -16.46
C THR A 63 6.77 8.28 -16.97
N GLU A 64 6.45 8.61 -18.23
CA GLU A 64 5.09 8.46 -18.80
C GLU A 64 4.95 7.36 -19.85
N ASN A 65 6.00 7.08 -20.64
CA ASN A 65 5.90 6.14 -21.76
C ASN A 65 6.25 4.70 -21.38
N TYR A 66 6.54 4.44 -20.11
CA TYR A 66 6.93 3.13 -19.62
C TYR A 66 6.01 2.62 -18.50
N ILE A 67 5.88 1.30 -18.46
CA ILE A 67 5.47 0.52 -17.29
C ILE A 67 6.72 -0.16 -16.71
N ALA A 68 6.67 -0.66 -15.49
CA ALA A 68 7.88 -1.16 -14.80
C ALA A 68 8.58 -2.25 -15.61
N ILE A 69 7.84 -3.19 -16.20
CA ILE A 69 8.42 -4.27 -17.02
C ILE A 69 9.10 -3.76 -18.29
N SER A 70 8.54 -2.77 -18.98
CA SER A 70 9.17 -2.21 -20.20
C SER A 70 10.35 -1.29 -19.86
N LEU A 71 10.31 -0.61 -18.71
CA LEU A 71 11.43 0.17 -18.20
C LEU A 71 12.60 -0.72 -17.79
N ALA A 72 12.33 -1.85 -17.12
CA ALA A 72 13.34 -2.83 -16.76
C ALA A 72 14.08 -3.36 -18.00
N VAL A 73 13.36 -3.62 -19.10
CA VAL A 73 13.97 -4.03 -20.37
C VAL A 73 14.84 -2.93 -20.96
N ALA A 74 14.39 -1.66 -20.94
CA ALA A 74 15.19 -0.54 -21.43
C ALA A 74 16.49 -0.35 -20.62
N LEU A 75 16.44 -0.55 -19.29
CA LEU A 75 17.60 -0.51 -18.40
C LEU A 75 18.54 -1.69 -18.65
N ALA A 76 18.00 -2.92 -18.68
CA ALA A 76 18.76 -4.14 -18.92
C ALA A 76 19.44 -4.20 -20.29
N THR A 77 18.97 -3.42 -21.28
CA THR A 77 19.57 -3.34 -22.62
C THR A 77 20.52 -2.14 -22.77
N GLY A 78 20.69 -1.31 -21.74
CA GLY A 78 21.47 -0.08 -21.80
C GLY A 78 20.84 1.02 -22.67
N LYS A 79 19.56 0.88 -23.05
CA LYS A 79 18.82 1.91 -23.82
C LYS A 79 18.61 3.18 -22.96
N LEU A 80 18.41 3.00 -21.67
CA LEU A 80 18.36 4.07 -20.68
C LEU A 80 19.37 3.75 -19.58
N SER A 81 20.03 4.77 -19.04
CA SER A 81 20.87 4.61 -17.85
C SER A 81 20.00 4.57 -16.59
N ALA A 82 20.44 3.84 -15.57
CA ALA A 82 19.84 3.85 -14.25
C ALA A 82 19.89 5.26 -13.65
N PHE A 83 20.97 6.02 -13.89
CA PHE A 83 21.11 7.38 -13.39
C PHE A 83 20.06 8.35 -13.94
N ASP A 84 19.79 8.33 -15.25
CA ASP A 84 18.78 9.19 -15.88
C ASP A 84 17.38 8.82 -15.40
N VAL A 85 17.10 7.52 -15.28
CA VAL A 85 15.84 7.01 -14.74
C VAL A 85 15.65 7.45 -13.29
N ALA A 86 16.63 7.21 -12.42
CA ALA A 86 16.57 7.63 -11.02
C ALA A 86 16.38 9.15 -10.89
N THR A 87 17.07 9.95 -11.71
CA THR A 87 16.94 11.42 -11.72
C THR A 87 15.51 11.85 -12.08
N ALA A 88 14.94 11.29 -13.15
CA ALA A 88 13.58 11.60 -13.59
C ALA A 88 12.54 11.27 -12.51
N PHE A 89 12.65 10.10 -11.88
CA PHE A 89 11.74 9.68 -10.81
C PHE A 89 11.95 10.46 -9.50
N CYS A 90 13.17 10.84 -9.12
CA CYS A 90 13.43 11.71 -7.96
C CYS A 90 12.76 13.08 -8.14
N LYS A 91 12.89 13.70 -9.32
CA LYS A 91 12.19 14.95 -9.66
C LYS A 91 10.68 14.80 -9.54
N ARG A 92 10.13 13.72 -10.11
CA ARG A 92 8.68 13.48 -10.09
C ARG A 92 8.15 13.15 -8.70
N ALA A 93 8.91 12.41 -7.88
CA ALA A 93 8.58 12.15 -6.49
C ALA A 93 8.58 13.44 -5.65
N ALA A 94 9.52 14.37 -5.89
CA ALA A 94 9.53 15.67 -5.23
C ALA A 94 8.29 16.51 -5.57
N ILE A 95 7.84 16.47 -6.83
CA ILE A 95 6.60 17.14 -7.27
C ILE A 95 5.39 16.49 -6.61
N ALA A 96 5.31 15.15 -6.61
CA ALA A 96 4.24 14.41 -5.95
C ALA A 96 4.17 14.76 -4.45
N GLN A 97 5.31 14.83 -3.76
CA GLN A 97 5.37 15.18 -2.34
C GLN A 97 4.76 16.56 -2.08
N GLN A 98 5.14 17.57 -2.86
CA GLN A 98 4.66 18.94 -2.68
C GLN A 98 3.16 19.11 -2.97
N LEU A 99 2.57 18.21 -3.76
CA LEU A 99 1.15 18.26 -4.14
C LEU A 99 0.26 17.34 -3.32
N THR A 100 0.82 16.27 -2.73
CA THR A 100 0.03 15.19 -2.12
C THR A 100 0.50 14.74 -0.75
N SER A 101 1.65 15.21 -0.25
CA SER A 101 2.27 14.75 1.00
C SER A 101 2.43 13.22 1.10
N CYS A 102 2.82 12.58 0.00
CA CYS A 102 2.87 11.12 -0.13
C CYS A 102 4.14 10.45 0.44
N LEU A 103 5.14 11.20 0.88
CA LEU A 103 6.46 10.71 1.32
C LEU A 103 6.70 10.96 2.82
N THR A 104 7.42 10.04 3.47
CA THR A 104 7.95 10.20 4.84
C THR A 104 9.43 10.49 4.86
N GLU A 105 10.21 9.86 3.97
CA GLU A 105 11.66 10.03 3.87
C GLU A 105 12.09 10.16 2.41
N ILE A 106 13.08 11.02 2.16
CA ILE A 106 13.62 11.30 0.82
C ILE A 106 15.10 10.87 0.78
N MET A 107 15.39 9.90 -0.08
CA MET A 107 16.68 9.22 -0.21
C MET A 107 17.33 9.49 -1.58
N PHE A 108 17.09 10.67 -2.17
CA PHE A 108 17.55 10.97 -3.54
C PHE A 108 19.07 10.83 -3.72
N ASP A 109 19.87 11.29 -2.76
CA ASP A 109 21.34 11.18 -2.84
C ASP A 109 21.77 9.70 -2.93
N GLN A 110 21.22 8.86 -2.04
CA GLN A 110 21.48 7.42 -1.98
C GLN A 110 20.98 6.71 -3.24
N ALA A 111 19.82 7.11 -3.75
CA ALA A 111 19.26 6.58 -4.99
C ALA A 111 20.13 6.88 -6.21
N LEU A 112 20.63 8.12 -6.32
CA LEU A 112 21.50 8.55 -7.40
C LEU A 112 22.88 7.88 -7.32
N GLU A 113 23.43 7.68 -6.12
CA GLU A 113 24.65 6.90 -5.91
C GLU A 113 24.46 5.43 -6.32
N ARG A 114 23.36 4.81 -5.86
CA ARG A 114 23.00 3.44 -6.25
C ARG A 114 22.85 3.31 -7.77
N ALA A 115 22.21 4.28 -8.40
CA ALA A 115 22.01 4.30 -9.85
C ALA A 115 23.33 4.37 -10.62
N ARG A 116 24.28 5.23 -10.21
CA ARG A 116 25.63 5.26 -10.81
C ARG A 116 26.34 3.91 -10.69
N PHE A 117 26.30 3.31 -9.50
CA PHE A 117 26.90 1.98 -9.29
C PHE A 117 26.29 0.93 -10.23
N LEU A 118 24.98 0.99 -10.48
CA LEU A 118 24.29 0.07 -11.38
C LEU A 118 24.74 0.27 -12.84
N ASP A 119 24.88 1.52 -13.28
CA ASP A 119 25.41 1.83 -14.62
C ASP A 119 26.86 1.33 -14.79
N GLU A 120 27.73 1.59 -13.81
CA GLU A 120 29.13 1.12 -13.80
C GLU A 120 29.22 -0.42 -13.81
N TYR A 121 28.34 -1.08 -13.05
CA TYR A 121 28.23 -2.54 -13.06
C TYR A 121 27.82 -3.05 -14.45
N MET A 122 26.79 -2.44 -15.05
CA MET A 122 26.28 -2.84 -16.36
C MET A 122 27.35 -2.67 -17.45
N GLU A 123 28.11 -1.57 -17.42
CA GLU A 123 29.23 -1.33 -18.33
C GLU A 123 30.34 -2.38 -18.18
N LYS A 124 30.69 -2.74 -16.93
CA LYS A 124 31.78 -3.67 -16.64
C LYS A 124 31.43 -5.13 -16.91
N GLU A 125 30.26 -5.58 -16.47
CA GLU A 125 29.86 -7.00 -16.51
C GLU A 125 29.07 -7.35 -17.76
N GLY A 126 28.52 -6.35 -18.47
CA GLY A 126 27.78 -6.54 -19.73
C GLY A 126 26.38 -7.15 -19.56
N HIS A 127 25.88 -7.26 -18.33
CA HIS A 127 24.52 -7.74 -18.02
C HIS A 127 23.99 -7.08 -16.74
N PRO A 128 22.66 -7.00 -16.54
CA PRO A 128 22.09 -6.39 -15.34
C PRO A 128 22.40 -7.23 -14.09
N ILE A 129 22.44 -6.56 -12.93
CA ILE A 129 22.52 -7.22 -11.60
C ILE A 129 21.37 -8.21 -11.38
N GLY A 130 20.16 -7.82 -11.83
CA GLY A 130 18.97 -8.60 -11.60
C GLY A 130 17.76 -8.04 -12.35
N PRO A 131 16.59 -8.65 -12.19
CA PRO A 131 15.38 -8.29 -12.94
C PRO A 131 14.82 -6.90 -12.60
N LEU A 132 15.26 -6.28 -11.51
CA LEU A 132 14.85 -4.94 -11.09
C LEU A 132 15.96 -3.90 -11.26
N HIS A 133 17.02 -4.22 -12.02
CA HIS A 133 18.17 -3.35 -12.23
C HIS A 133 17.76 -1.93 -12.67
N GLY A 134 18.07 -0.94 -11.83
CA GLY A 134 17.82 0.48 -12.07
C GLY A 134 16.37 0.94 -11.86
N LEU A 135 15.45 0.04 -11.49
CA LEU A 135 14.05 0.42 -11.30
C LEU A 135 13.85 1.23 -10.01
N PRO A 136 13.16 2.37 -10.06
CA PRO A 136 12.77 3.11 -8.86
C PRO A 136 11.63 2.39 -8.13
N ASN A 137 11.86 2.06 -6.87
CA ASN A 137 10.89 1.40 -6.00
C ASN A 137 10.70 2.23 -4.72
N PRO A 138 9.49 2.75 -4.46
CA PRO A 138 9.22 3.33 -3.16
C PRO A 138 8.99 2.19 -2.16
N ILE A 139 9.04 2.51 -0.88
CA ILE A 139 8.69 1.53 0.14
C ILE A 139 7.90 2.16 1.28
N LYS A 140 6.85 1.46 1.72
CA LYS A 140 6.02 1.92 2.83
C LYS A 140 6.86 2.18 4.08
N ASP A 141 6.50 3.20 4.86
CA ASP A 141 7.28 3.65 6.01
C ASP A 141 7.62 2.56 7.04
N SER A 142 6.82 1.49 7.12
CA SER A 142 7.05 0.39 8.05
C SER A 142 8.26 -0.49 7.72
N PHE A 143 8.69 -0.53 6.46
CA PHE A 143 9.90 -1.26 6.08
C PHE A 143 11.15 -0.47 6.50
N ASN A 144 12.07 -1.19 7.13
CA ASN A 144 13.31 -0.64 7.60
C ASN A 144 14.33 -0.63 6.47
N VAL A 145 14.93 0.54 6.25
CA VAL A 145 16.09 0.75 5.39
C VAL A 145 17.20 1.23 6.32
N ALA A 146 18.36 0.59 6.27
CA ALA A 146 19.47 0.87 7.16
C ALA A 146 19.87 2.36 7.08
N GLY A 147 20.00 3.00 8.23
CA GLY A 147 20.31 4.43 8.33
C GLY A 147 19.15 5.38 8.04
N VAL A 148 17.94 4.86 7.79
CA VAL A 148 16.75 5.67 7.49
C VAL A 148 15.68 5.45 8.57
N GLN A 149 15.01 6.53 8.96
CA GLN A 149 14.01 6.49 10.04
C GLN A 149 12.70 5.82 9.59
N SER A 150 11.99 5.19 10.54
CA SER A 150 10.65 4.64 10.39
C SER A 150 9.79 5.14 11.56
N THR A 151 9.00 6.19 11.36
CA THR A 151 8.22 6.79 12.48
C THR A 151 6.85 6.15 12.63
N LEU A 152 6.37 5.44 11.61
CA LEU A 152 5.02 4.89 11.58
C LEU A 152 3.90 5.93 11.75
N GLY A 153 4.21 7.22 11.52
CA GLY A 153 3.29 8.32 11.78
C GLY A 153 3.03 8.59 13.27
N TYR A 154 3.82 8.00 14.19
CA TYR A 154 3.81 8.34 15.61
C TYR A 154 4.83 9.44 15.89
N VAL A 155 4.42 10.49 16.60
CA VAL A 155 5.33 11.56 17.04
C VAL A 155 6.34 11.02 18.05
N SER A 156 5.96 10.04 18.86
CA SER A 156 6.86 9.39 19.83
C SER A 156 8.02 8.63 19.18
N PHE A 157 7.90 8.27 17.90
CA PHE A 157 8.93 7.52 17.18
C PHE A 157 9.93 8.45 16.45
N ILE A 158 9.69 9.77 16.44
CA ILE A 158 10.63 10.75 15.85
C ILE A 158 11.98 10.73 16.57
N ASP A 159 12.00 10.38 17.87
CA ASP A 159 13.22 10.31 18.66
C ASP A 159 13.93 8.94 18.57
N HIS A 160 13.32 7.96 17.90
CA HIS A 160 13.97 6.67 17.69
C HIS A 160 15.11 6.80 16.68
N ALA A 161 16.22 6.13 16.97
CA ALA A 161 17.32 6.00 16.03
C ALA A 161 16.83 5.32 14.74
N PRO A 162 17.38 5.70 13.57
CA PRO A 162 17.19 4.95 12.34
C PRO A 162 17.54 3.47 12.52
N ALA A 163 16.89 2.61 11.73
CA ALA A 163 17.19 1.18 11.76
C ALA A 163 18.65 0.92 11.40
N ASP A 164 19.30 0.00 12.11
CA ASP A 164 20.67 -0.43 11.83
C ASP A 164 20.74 -1.43 10.66
N LYS A 165 19.61 -2.10 10.37
CA LYS A 165 19.48 -3.14 9.35
C LYS A 165 18.27 -2.92 8.47
N ASN A 166 18.38 -3.42 7.25
CA ASN A 166 17.28 -3.53 6.32
C ASN A 166 16.26 -4.58 6.79
N SER A 167 15.00 -4.41 6.43
CA SER A 167 14.05 -5.53 6.39
C SER A 167 14.51 -6.53 5.30
N PRO A 168 14.27 -7.85 5.45
CA PRO A 168 14.66 -8.83 4.42
C PRO A 168 14.14 -8.52 3.02
N LEU A 169 12.94 -7.94 2.90
CA LEU A 169 12.42 -7.51 1.60
C LEU A 169 13.29 -6.41 0.97
N VAL A 170 13.81 -5.47 1.76
CA VAL A 170 14.71 -4.42 1.26
C VAL A 170 16.02 -5.01 0.75
N ASP A 171 16.61 -5.97 1.48
CA ASP A 171 17.83 -6.64 1.03
C ASP A 171 17.62 -7.37 -0.31
N ILE A 172 16.49 -8.05 -0.47
CA ILE A 172 16.13 -8.73 -1.73
C ILE A 172 15.96 -7.72 -2.87
N LEU A 173 15.24 -6.61 -2.66
CA LEU A 173 15.05 -5.61 -3.70
C LEU A 173 16.39 -5.02 -4.16
N LEU A 174 17.25 -4.67 -3.20
CA LEU A 174 18.59 -4.16 -3.49
C LEU A 174 19.44 -5.20 -4.23
N SER A 175 19.40 -6.48 -3.83
CA SER A 175 20.14 -7.55 -4.53
C SER A 175 19.64 -7.80 -5.95
N LEU A 176 18.36 -7.51 -6.23
CA LEU A 176 17.77 -7.59 -7.58
C LEU A 176 18.05 -6.34 -8.44
N GLY A 177 18.75 -5.36 -7.87
CA GLY A 177 19.18 -4.14 -8.57
C GLY A 177 18.22 -2.96 -8.45
N ALA A 178 17.22 -3.00 -7.57
CA ALA A 178 16.29 -1.90 -7.36
C ALA A 178 16.98 -0.64 -6.79
N VAL A 179 16.37 0.52 -7.05
CA VAL A 179 16.78 1.83 -6.55
C VAL A 179 15.69 2.34 -5.59
N LEU A 180 15.99 2.35 -4.29
CA LEU A 180 15.08 2.88 -3.27
C LEU A 180 15.31 4.39 -3.11
N HIS A 181 14.35 5.21 -3.54
CA HIS A 181 14.50 6.67 -3.54
C HIS A 181 13.64 7.39 -2.51
N VAL A 182 12.57 6.77 -2.03
CA VAL A 182 11.64 7.38 -1.06
C VAL A 182 11.01 6.34 -0.15
N LYS A 183 10.65 6.75 1.07
CA LYS A 183 9.67 6.05 1.90
C LYS A 183 8.33 6.77 1.85
N THR A 184 7.23 6.04 1.93
CA THR A 184 5.89 6.59 1.66
C THR A 184 4.99 6.68 2.89
N ASN A 185 4.16 7.72 2.89
CA ASN A 185 3.31 8.14 3.99
C ASN A 185 2.11 7.21 4.23
N ILE A 186 1.63 7.24 5.46
CA ILE A 186 0.77 6.24 6.09
C ILE A 186 -0.16 6.92 7.10
N PRO A 187 -1.25 6.29 7.58
CA PRO A 187 -2.01 6.82 8.70
C PRO A 187 -1.35 6.53 10.04
N GLN A 188 -1.72 7.32 11.05
CA GLN A 188 -1.42 7.04 12.45
C GLN A 188 -1.91 5.61 12.79
N THR A 189 -1.06 4.80 13.42
CA THR A 189 -1.28 3.37 13.78
C THR A 189 -1.33 2.34 12.66
N LEU A 190 -1.34 2.76 11.37
CA LEU A 190 -1.64 1.89 10.23
C LEU A 190 -3.07 1.30 10.19
N MET A 191 -3.91 1.53 11.20
CA MET A 191 -5.22 0.90 11.38
C MET A 191 -6.39 1.82 10.99
N THR A 192 -6.30 2.44 9.81
CA THR A 192 -7.44 3.09 9.17
C THR A 192 -7.31 3.06 7.64
N ALA A 193 -8.44 3.14 6.95
CA ALA A 193 -8.54 3.14 5.48
C ALA A 193 -8.34 4.54 4.87
N ASP A 194 -7.51 5.35 5.52
CA ASP A 194 -7.10 6.69 5.14
C ASP A 194 -5.57 6.81 5.38
N SER A 195 -4.94 7.92 5.01
CA SER A 195 -3.51 8.16 5.26
C SER A 195 -3.29 9.56 5.81
N ASN A 196 -3.53 9.71 7.11
CA ASN A 196 -3.28 10.93 7.85
C ASN A 196 -2.60 10.62 9.19
N ASN A 197 -1.57 11.39 9.52
CA ASN A 197 -0.88 11.35 10.80
C ASN A 197 -0.34 12.74 11.17
N HIS A 198 0.00 12.94 12.44
CA HIS A 198 0.46 14.24 12.91
C HIS A 198 1.91 14.55 12.56
N VAL A 199 2.72 13.55 12.19
CA VAL A 199 4.11 13.73 11.79
C VAL A 199 4.18 14.36 10.41
N PHE A 200 3.66 13.72 9.36
CA PHE A 200 3.80 14.12 7.96
C PHE A 200 2.55 14.78 7.38
N GLY A 201 1.43 14.75 8.11
CA GLY A 201 0.15 15.23 7.63
C GLY A 201 -0.57 14.24 6.72
N ARG A 202 -1.58 14.75 6.00
CA ARG A 202 -2.51 13.97 5.20
C ARG A 202 -1.99 13.75 3.78
N VAL A 203 -2.08 12.51 3.32
CA VAL A 203 -1.90 12.16 1.91
C VAL A 203 -3.15 12.55 1.13
N LEU A 204 -2.99 13.35 0.07
CA LEU A 204 -4.08 13.77 -0.81
C LEU A 204 -4.16 12.86 -2.03
N ASN A 205 -5.38 12.62 -2.51
CA ASN A 205 -5.59 11.86 -3.74
C ASN A 205 -5.27 12.73 -4.97
N PRO A 206 -4.33 12.34 -5.85
CA PRO A 206 -3.91 13.18 -6.96
C PRO A 206 -4.99 13.37 -8.04
N HIS A 207 -6.02 12.51 -8.08
CA HIS A 207 -7.17 12.70 -8.97
C HIS A 207 -8.08 13.84 -8.53
N LYS A 208 -8.25 14.02 -7.21
CA LYS A 208 -9.02 15.09 -6.56
C LYS A 208 -8.54 15.26 -5.13
N LEU A 209 -7.95 16.41 -4.81
CA LEU A 209 -7.32 16.65 -3.50
C LEU A 209 -8.29 16.59 -2.30
N CYS A 210 -9.59 16.73 -2.54
CA CYS A 210 -10.66 16.60 -1.54
C CYS A 210 -11.07 15.16 -1.21
N LEU A 211 -10.51 14.17 -1.92
CA LEU A 211 -10.76 12.75 -1.70
C LEU A 211 -9.58 12.09 -0.98
N GLY A 212 -9.89 11.06 -0.19
CA GLY A 212 -8.88 10.25 0.48
C GLY A 212 -8.03 9.47 -0.54
N ALA A 213 -6.73 9.41 -0.29
CA ALA A 213 -5.81 8.52 -1.03
C ALA A 213 -5.97 7.04 -0.63
N GLY A 214 -6.85 6.73 0.33
CA GLY A 214 -6.99 5.41 0.93
C GLY A 214 -5.87 5.09 1.91
N GLY A 215 -5.92 3.92 2.53
CA GLY A 215 -4.96 3.55 3.55
C GLY A 215 -4.89 2.06 3.87
N SER A 216 -3.83 1.61 4.54
CA SER A 216 -2.77 2.42 5.14
C SER A 216 -1.57 2.70 4.24
N SER A 217 -1.53 2.18 3.00
CA SER A 217 -0.44 2.47 2.04
C SER A 217 -0.83 3.63 1.09
N GLY A 218 -1.45 4.70 1.59
CA GLY A 218 -1.93 5.80 0.75
C GLY A 218 -0.81 6.59 0.10
N GLY A 219 0.34 6.73 0.75
CA GLY A 219 1.53 7.33 0.17
C GLY A 219 2.04 6.58 -1.06
N GLU A 220 2.07 5.23 -1.00
CA GLU A 220 2.34 4.38 -2.17
C GLU A 220 1.37 4.68 -3.30
N GLY A 221 0.07 4.70 -2.99
CA GLY A 221 -0.99 4.98 -3.96
C GLY A 221 -0.87 6.35 -4.63
N ALA A 222 -0.66 7.41 -3.86
CA ALA A 222 -0.50 8.76 -4.42
C ALA A 222 0.82 8.90 -5.20
N CYS A 223 1.93 8.35 -4.70
CA CYS A 223 3.24 8.43 -5.34
C CYS A 223 3.26 7.71 -6.70
N VAL A 224 2.73 6.47 -6.76
CA VAL A 224 2.70 5.68 -8.01
C VAL A 224 1.70 6.25 -9.01
N ALA A 225 0.54 6.78 -8.56
CA ALA A 225 -0.42 7.46 -9.45
C ALA A 225 0.18 8.72 -10.08
N MET A 226 0.97 9.49 -9.32
CA MET A 226 1.72 10.65 -9.82
C MET A 226 2.93 10.29 -10.68
N ARG A 227 3.24 8.99 -10.85
CA ARG A 227 4.48 8.46 -11.47
C ARG A 227 5.74 8.98 -10.76
N GLY A 228 5.64 9.36 -9.48
CA GLY A 228 6.79 9.60 -8.61
C GLY A 228 7.56 8.30 -8.31
N SER A 229 6.91 7.17 -8.57
CA SER A 229 7.55 5.87 -8.71
C SER A 229 6.77 4.99 -9.71
N ILE A 230 7.37 3.88 -10.14
CA ILE A 230 6.78 2.98 -11.14
C ILE A 230 6.20 1.69 -10.53
N LEU A 231 6.69 1.28 -9.35
CA LEU A 231 6.30 0.01 -8.72
C LEU A 231 6.39 0.10 -7.19
N GLY A 232 5.23 0.26 -6.54
CA GLY A 232 5.07 0.45 -5.10
C GLY A 232 4.99 -0.84 -4.30
N ILE A 233 5.30 -0.75 -3.01
CA ILE A 233 5.31 -1.88 -2.06
C ILE A 233 4.59 -1.47 -0.78
N GLY A 234 3.39 -2.03 -0.61
CA GLY A 234 2.56 -1.81 0.55
C GLY A 234 2.47 -3.02 1.46
N THR A 235 1.66 -2.87 2.51
CA THR A 235 1.23 -3.98 3.39
C THR A 235 -0.28 -3.98 3.53
N ASP A 236 -0.87 -5.16 3.74
CA ASP A 236 -2.33 -5.34 3.79
C ASP A 236 -2.72 -6.40 4.82
N ILE A 237 -3.39 -5.93 5.89
CA ILE A 237 -4.08 -6.76 6.87
C ILE A 237 -5.59 -6.54 6.85
N GLY A 238 -6.06 -5.37 6.37
CA GLY A 238 -7.48 -4.98 6.31
C GLY A 238 -7.96 -4.53 4.92
N GLY A 239 -7.06 -4.38 3.96
CA GLY A 239 -7.28 -3.74 2.66
C GLY A 239 -6.16 -2.79 2.24
N SER A 240 -5.08 -2.68 3.00
CA SER A 240 -4.13 -1.57 2.91
C SER A 240 -3.23 -1.53 1.68
N ILE A 241 -3.27 -2.53 0.80
CA ILE A 241 -2.75 -2.46 -0.58
C ILE A 241 -3.90 -2.14 -1.54
N ARG A 242 -5.02 -2.86 -1.38
CA ARG A 242 -6.17 -2.81 -2.30
C ARG A 242 -6.95 -1.49 -2.25
N ILE A 243 -7.09 -0.89 -1.08
CA ILE A 243 -7.84 0.35 -0.85
C ILE A 243 -7.10 1.55 -1.47
N PRO A 244 -5.81 1.80 -1.19
CA PRO A 244 -5.07 2.83 -1.93
C PRO A 244 -5.09 2.58 -3.44
N ALA A 245 -5.01 1.32 -3.87
CA ALA A 245 -5.07 1.02 -5.29
C ALA A 245 -6.41 1.43 -5.93
N LEU A 246 -7.51 1.10 -5.27
CA LEU A 246 -8.86 1.51 -5.67
C LEU A 246 -9.02 3.03 -5.67
N CYS A 247 -8.58 3.71 -4.61
CA CYS A 247 -8.74 5.16 -4.48
C CYS A 247 -7.95 5.93 -5.53
N ASN A 248 -6.76 5.46 -5.89
CA ASN A 248 -5.86 6.15 -6.82
C ASN A 248 -5.94 5.60 -8.26
N GLY A 249 -6.87 4.70 -8.56
CA GLY A 249 -7.13 4.21 -9.91
C GLY A 249 -6.01 3.32 -10.48
N MET A 250 -5.46 2.42 -9.66
CA MET A 250 -4.32 1.57 -10.00
C MET A 250 -4.57 0.10 -9.65
N TYR A 251 -3.62 -0.77 -9.97
CA TYR A 251 -3.64 -2.18 -9.61
C TYR A 251 -2.96 -2.38 -8.25
N GLY A 252 -3.52 -3.25 -7.42
CA GLY A 252 -2.91 -3.65 -6.15
C GLY A 252 -3.11 -5.14 -5.92
N PHE A 253 -2.06 -5.84 -5.52
CA PHE A 253 -2.12 -7.28 -5.28
C PHE A 253 -1.71 -7.59 -3.84
N LYS A 254 -2.66 -8.12 -3.08
CA LYS A 254 -2.37 -8.74 -1.78
C LYS A 254 -2.15 -10.24 -2.01
N PRO A 255 -0.92 -10.76 -1.97
CA PRO A 255 -0.71 -12.20 -2.05
C PRO A 255 -1.29 -12.91 -0.82
N SER A 256 -1.25 -14.25 -0.82
CA SER A 256 -1.34 -14.99 0.43
C SER A 256 -0.26 -14.49 1.38
N SER A 257 -0.59 -14.31 2.66
CA SER A 257 0.39 -13.92 3.68
C SER A 257 1.60 -14.87 3.62
N ASP A 258 2.76 -14.32 3.93
CA ASP A 258 4.03 -15.05 3.96
C ASP A 258 4.56 -15.47 2.58
N ARG A 259 3.96 -15.05 1.46
CA ARG A 259 4.56 -15.25 0.11
C ARG A 259 5.65 -14.26 -0.23
N ILE A 260 5.58 -13.06 0.34
CA ILE A 260 6.57 -12.00 0.25
C ILE A 260 7.04 -11.72 1.68
N PRO A 261 8.36 -11.57 1.94
CA PRO A 261 8.89 -11.27 3.26
C PRO A 261 8.18 -10.09 3.92
N TYR A 262 7.85 -10.29 5.20
CA TYR A 262 7.16 -9.30 6.02
C TYR A 262 7.96 -8.97 7.30
N SER A 263 8.90 -9.80 7.71
CA SER A 263 9.67 -9.57 8.94
C SER A 263 10.59 -8.35 8.86
N GLY A 264 11.19 -7.98 9.99
CA GLY A 264 12.17 -6.89 10.07
C GLY A 264 11.60 -5.49 9.86
N GLN A 265 10.27 -5.32 9.92
CA GLN A 265 9.60 -4.02 9.88
C GLN A 265 9.56 -3.37 11.27
N THR A 266 9.44 -2.05 11.32
CA THR A 266 9.03 -1.36 12.54
C THR A 266 7.57 -1.69 12.82
N SER A 267 7.24 -2.08 14.05
CA SER A 267 5.89 -2.52 14.43
C SER A 267 5.05 -1.37 14.99
N ALA A 268 3.81 -1.24 14.48
CA ALA A 268 2.85 -0.25 14.98
C ALA A 268 2.11 -0.69 16.25
N GLY A 269 2.26 -1.95 16.66
CA GLY A 269 1.58 -2.55 17.80
C GLY A 269 2.42 -3.61 18.52
N ARG A 270 1.80 -4.32 19.45
CA ARG A 270 2.47 -5.35 20.26
C ARG A 270 2.92 -6.52 19.40
N LEU A 271 4.19 -6.90 19.56
CA LEU A 271 4.78 -8.06 18.90
C LEU A 271 4.17 -9.37 19.42
N GLY A 272 4.13 -10.40 18.58
CA GLY A 272 3.67 -11.74 18.94
C GLY A 272 2.15 -11.93 18.93
N SER A 273 1.39 -11.02 18.31
CA SER A 273 -0.07 -11.19 18.16
C SER A 273 -0.39 -12.49 17.39
N PRO A 274 -1.26 -13.37 17.92
CA PRO A 274 -1.68 -14.60 17.25
C PRO A 274 -2.80 -14.39 16.21
N GLY A 275 -3.12 -13.13 15.90
CA GLY A 275 -4.19 -12.74 14.98
C GLY A 275 -3.88 -12.98 13.50
N PHE A 276 -4.38 -12.11 12.62
CA PHE A 276 -4.16 -12.22 11.19
C PHE A 276 -2.77 -11.77 10.77
N PRO A 277 -2.01 -12.58 10.02
CA PRO A 277 -0.75 -12.10 9.45
C PRO A 277 -1.05 -11.15 8.30
N ALA A 278 -0.47 -9.96 8.38
CA ALA A 278 -0.44 -9.02 7.26
C ALA A 278 0.37 -9.59 6.08
N ALA A 279 0.08 -9.14 4.87
CA ALA A 279 0.85 -9.49 3.68
C ALA A 279 1.54 -8.25 3.10
N ALA A 280 2.79 -8.38 2.66
CA ALA A 280 3.46 -7.42 1.79
C ALA A 280 3.09 -7.69 0.32
N GLY A 281 3.00 -6.66 -0.51
CA GLY A 281 2.68 -6.84 -1.93
C GLY A 281 2.67 -5.55 -2.75
N PRO A 282 2.58 -5.68 -4.09
CA PRO A 282 2.76 -4.56 -5.01
C PRO A 282 1.52 -3.66 -5.18
N LEU A 283 1.79 -2.39 -5.48
CA LEU A 283 0.89 -1.45 -6.14
C LEU A 283 1.53 -0.95 -7.44
N ALA A 284 0.80 -0.98 -8.55
CA ALA A 284 1.36 -0.58 -9.85
C ALA A 284 0.27 -0.12 -10.83
N ASN A 285 0.71 0.44 -11.96
CA ASN A 285 -0.21 0.94 -13.00
C ASN A 285 -0.55 -0.12 -14.06
N SER A 286 -0.03 -1.34 -13.93
CA SER A 286 -0.37 -2.47 -14.80
C SER A 286 -0.30 -3.81 -14.05
N LEU A 287 -1.04 -4.81 -14.53
CA LEU A 287 -0.98 -6.17 -14.01
C LEU A 287 0.42 -6.80 -14.19
N ALA A 288 1.07 -6.53 -15.33
CA ALA A 288 2.39 -7.07 -15.64
C ALA A 288 3.46 -6.60 -14.64
N ASP A 289 3.32 -5.38 -14.11
CA ASP A 289 4.25 -4.85 -13.10
C ASP A 289 4.04 -5.51 -11.72
N LEU A 290 2.80 -5.88 -11.39
CA LEU A 290 2.52 -6.67 -10.18
C LEU A 290 3.21 -8.04 -10.27
N GLU A 291 3.10 -8.69 -11.44
CA GLU A 291 3.75 -9.97 -11.71
C GLU A 291 5.28 -9.85 -11.67
N LEU A 292 5.84 -8.78 -12.24
CA LEU A 292 7.27 -8.50 -12.20
C LEU A 292 7.80 -8.50 -10.75
N LEU A 293 7.16 -7.74 -9.83
CA LEU A 293 7.61 -7.71 -8.44
C LEU A 293 7.47 -9.08 -7.79
N MET A 294 6.28 -9.68 -7.87
CA MET A 294 5.97 -10.94 -7.19
C MET A 294 6.93 -12.04 -7.63
N LYS A 295 7.12 -12.21 -8.94
CA LYS A 295 8.01 -13.20 -9.50
C LYS A 295 9.47 -12.94 -9.11
N SER A 296 9.94 -11.70 -9.26
CA SER A 296 11.34 -11.35 -8.96
C SER A 296 11.71 -11.63 -7.50
N VAL A 297 10.83 -11.25 -6.57
CA VAL A 297 11.07 -11.49 -5.14
C VAL A 297 11.01 -12.99 -4.82
N ILE A 298 10.04 -13.73 -5.37
CA ILE A 298 9.90 -15.17 -5.08
C ILE A 298 11.06 -15.98 -5.67
N ASP A 299 11.51 -15.65 -6.88
CA ASP A 299 12.66 -16.31 -7.52
C ASP A 299 13.98 -16.03 -6.78
N ALA A 300 14.05 -14.93 -6.01
CA ALA A 300 15.17 -14.62 -5.12
C ALA A 300 15.20 -15.49 -3.85
N ARG A 301 14.30 -16.48 -3.71
CA ARG A 301 14.24 -17.44 -2.60
C ARG A 301 14.11 -16.73 -1.23
N PRO A 302 13.03 -15.96 -1.01
CA PRO A 302 12.88 -15.09 0.15
C PRO A 302 12.94 -15.84 1.50
N TRP A 303 12.60 -17.13 1.49
CA TRP A 303 12.67 -18.04 2.64
C TRP A 303 14.09 -18.30 3.16
N ASP A 304 15.13 -17.96 2.38
CA ASP A 304 16.52 -18.04 2.85
C ASP A 304 16.90 -16.83 3.74
N LEU A 305 16.09 -15.75 3.73
CA LEU A 305 16.32 -14.51 4.50
C LEU A 305 15.22 -14.21 5.53
N ASP A 306 13.99 -14.67 5.30
CA ASP A 306 12.86 -14.51 6.21
C ASP A 306 12.24 -15.87 6.54
N ALA A 307 12.38 -16.31 7.79
CA ALA A 307 11.85 -17.59 8.27
C ALA A 307 10.32 -17.68 8.22
N GLN A 308 9.61 -16.56 8.09
CA GLN A 308 8.16 -16.55 7.89
C GLN A 308 7.82 -16.84 6.42
N ALA A 309 8.69 -16.47 5.47
CA ALA A 309 8.38 -16.60 4.06
C ALA A 309 8.24 -18.08 3.65
N LEU A 310 7.14 -18.41 2.98
CA LEU A 310 6.85 -19.75 2.51
C LEU A 310 7.79 -20.14 1.37
N ALA A 311 8.42 -21.30 1.50
CA ALA A 311 9.29 -21.91 0.50
C ALA A 311 8.51 -22.48 -0.71
N ILE A 312 7.75 -21.63 -1.38
CA ILE A 312 6.91 -21.97 -2.53
C ILE A 312 7.38 -21.16 -3.74
N PRO A 313 7.98 -21.81 -4.76
CA PRO A 313 8.50 -21.13 -5.95
C PRO A 313 7.39 -20.46 -6.76
N TRP A 314 7.77 -19.55 -7.65
CA TRP A 314 6.83 -18.96 -8.60
C TRP A 314 6.38 -20.04 -9.56
N ASN A 315 5.11 -20.42 -9.49
CA ASN A 315 4.62 -21.54 -10.26
C ASN A 315 3.91 -21.06 -11.54
N THR A 316 4.56 -21.26 -12.69
CA THR A 316 3.95 -21.16 -14.01
C THR A 316 3.59 -22.52 -14.61
N THR A 317 4.08 -23.60 -13.99
CA THR A 317 3.95 -25.00 -14.44
C THR A 317 2.81 -25.72 -13.71
N GLY A 318 1.76 -26.13 -14.41
CA GLY A 318 0.62 -26.83 -13.81
C GLY A 318 -0.55 -25.94 -13.39
N VAL A 319 -0.49 -24.63 -13.69
CA VAL A 319 -1.71 -23.82 -13.83
C VAL A 319 -2.21 -24.04 -15.25
N GLU A 320 -3.18 -24.94 -15.44
CA GLU A 320 -3.85 -25.08 -16.73
C GLU A 320 -4.45 -23.74 -17.13
N LYS A 321 -3.99 -23.18 -18.26
CA LYS A 321 -4.63 -22.02 -18.88
C LYS A 321 -5.99 -22.47 -19.41
N LYS A 322 -7.01 -22.39 -18.55
CA LYS A 322 -8.39 -22.66 -18.94
C LYS A 322 -8.82 -21.61 -19.95
N SER A 323 -9.29 -22.06 -21.11
CA SER A 323 -9.93 -21.19 -22.10
C SER A 323 -11.27 -20.63 -21.58
N LYS A 324 -11.89 -21.32 -20.63
CA LYS A 324 -13.13 -20.92 -19.96
C LYS A 324 -12.97 -21.05 -18.44
N LEU A 325 -13.10 -19.93 -17.73
CA LEU A 325 -13.11 -19.88 -16.26
C LEU A 325 -14.55 -19.97 -15.73
N ARG A 326 -14.69 -20.54 -14.53
CA ARG A 326 -15.90 -20.49 -13.71
C ARG A 326 -15.72 -19.41 -12.64
N ILE A 327 -16.46 -18.33 -12.77
CA ILE A 327 -16.28 -17.09 -12.01
C ILE A 327 -17.46 -16.92 -11.05
N GLY A 328 -17.20 -17.04 -9.75
CA GLY A 328 -18.19 -16.72 -8.73
C GLY A 328 -18.39 -15.21 -8.63
N LEU A 329 -19.57 -14.70 -8.95
CA LEU A 329 -19.93 -13.29 -8.81
C LEU A 329 -20.52 -13.06 -7.41
N LEU A 330 -19.74 -12.43 -6.53
CA LEU A 330 -20.20 -11.99 -5.22
C LEU A 330 -20.60 -10.50 -5.29
N LYS A 331 -21.90 -10.25 -5.22
CA LYS A 331 -22.47 -8.89 -5.18
C LYS A 331 -22.35 -8.29 -3.77
N GLU A 332 -23.10 -7.22 -3.52
CA GLU A 332 -23.10 -6.53 -2.24
C GLU A 332 -23.71 -7.37 -1.10
N ASP A 333 -23.17 -7.23 0.11
CA ASP A 333 -23.81 -7.67 1.34
C ASP A 333 -24.88 -6.63 1.74
N LEU A 334 -26.07 -7.09 2.14
CA LEU A 334 -27.20 -6.22 2.49
C LEU A 334 -26.88 -5.23 3.62
N LYS A 335 -25.98 -5.58 4.54
CA LYS A 335 -25.53 -4.68 5.61
C LYS A 335 -24.51 -3.66 5.11
N TRP A 336 -23.89 -3.94 3.97
CA TRP A 336 -22.79 -3.16 3.41
C TRP A 336 -23.07 -2.79 1.94
N PRO A 337 -24.14 -2.04 1.63
CA PRO A 337 -24.51 -1.75 0.26
C PRO A 337 -23.45 -0.95 -0.49
N ALA A 338 -23.32 -1.23 -1.77
CA ALA A 338 -22.43 -0.56 -2.71
C ALA A 338 -23.13 0.62 -3.40
N TRP A 339 -22.37 1.68 -3.63
CA TRP A 339 -22.83 2.84 -4.37
C TRP A 339 -23.07 2.49 -5.85
N PRO A 340 -24.01 3.19 -6.53
CA PRO A 340 -24.34 2.95 -7.93
C PRO A 340 -23.14 2.83 -8.89
N PRO A 341 -22.10 3.69 -8.85
CA PRO A 341 -20.93 3.54 -9.73
C PRO A 341 -20.13 2.25 -9.48
N VAL A 342 -20.02 1.78 -8.24
CA VAL A 342 -19.27 0.57 -7.91
C VAL A 342 -20.03 -0.68 -8.34
N ARG A 343 -21.34 -0.71 -8.06
CA ARG A 343 -22.23 -1.79 -8.53
C ARG A 343 -22.18 -1.91 -10.05
N ARG A 344 -22.31 -0.78 -10.76
CA ARG A 344 -22.19 -0.73 -12.22
C ARG A 344 -20.84 -1.26 -12.73
N ALA A 345 -19.75 -0.95 -12.04
CA ALA A 345 -18.43 -1.44 -12.43
C ALA A 345 -18.33 -2.97 -12.32
N LEU A 346 -18.84 -3.55 -11.22
CA LEU A 346 -18.91 -5.00 -11.02
C LEU A 346 -19.78 -5.67 -12.09
N ASP A 347 -21.00 -5.16 -12.32
CA ASP A 347 -21.92 -5.71 -13.32
C ASP A 347 -21.34 -5.63 -14.73
N THR A 348 -20.64 -4.54 -15.05
CA THR A 348 -19.94 -4.37 -16.33
C THR A 348 -18.82 -5.38 -16.49
N ALA A 349 -18.01 -5.61 -15.44
CA ALA A 349 -16.94 -6.60 -15.46
C ALA A 349 -17.49 -8.03 -15.63
N ALA A 350 -18.54 -8.38 -14.87
CA ALA A 350 -19.22 -9.66 -14.96
C ALA A 350 -19.78 -9.90 -16.39
N LYS A 351 -20.46 -8.90 -16.96
CA LYS A 351 -20.96 -8.98 -18.34
C LYS A 351 -19.83 -9.17 -19.34
N LYS A 352 -18.75 -8.40 -19.26
CA LYS A 352 -17.61 -8.53 -20.20
C LYS A 352 -16.95 -9.92 -20.12
N LEU A 353 -16.85 -10.49 -18.93
CA LEU A 353 -16.30 -11.84 -18.74
C LEU A 353 -17.25 -12.91 -19.32
N ALA A 354 -18.56 -12.76 -19.12
CA ALA A 354 -19.55 -13.65 -19.73
C ALA A 354 -19.55 -13.56 -21.27
N ASP A 355 -19.50 -12.34 -21.82
CA ASP A 355 -19.42 -12.11 -23.27
C ASP A 355 -18.11 -12.67 -23.87
N ALA A 356 -17.04 -12.76 -23.07
CA ALA A 356 -15.77 -13.41 -23.46
C ALA A 356 -15.80 -14.96 -23.35
N GLY A 357 -16.94 -15.55 -22.99
CA GLY A 357 -17.14 -17.00 -22.95
C GLY A 357 -16.88 -17.66 -21.60
N HIS A 358 -16.60 -16.89 -20.54
CA HIS A 358 -16.50 -17.41 -19.17
C HIS A 358 -17.88 -17.72 -18.59
N GLU A 359 -17.94 -18.63 -17.63
CA GLU A 359 -19.16 -18.93 -16.89
C GLU A 359 -19.21 -18.07 -15.63
N VAL A 360 -20.23 -17.21 -15.52
CA VAL A 360 -20.43 -16.36 -14.34
C VAL A 360 -21.56 -16.92 -13.49
N ILE A 361 -21.25 -17.25 -12.23
CA ILE A 361 -22.14 -17.92 -11.28
C ILE A 361 -22.42 -16.95 -10.15
N GLU A 362 -23.66 -16.49 -10.01
CA GLU A 362 -24.03 -15.61 -8.90
C GLU A 362 -23.96 -16.37 -7.57
N LEU A 363 -23.21 -15.82 -6.62
CA LEU A 363 -23.04 -16.39 -5.28
C LEU A 363 -24.05 -15.78 -4.31
N ASP A 364 -24.50 -16.57 -3.32
CA ASP A 364 -25.33 -16.08 -2.21
C ASP A 364 -24.45 -15.26 -1.24
N PRO A 365 -24.64 -13.93 -1.13
CA PRO A 365 -23.80 -13.08 -0.28
C PRO A 365 -24.00 -13.34 1.22
N SER A 366 -24.97 -14.17 1.62
CA SER A 366 -25.18 -14.59 3.00
C SER A 366 -24.40 -15.87 3.37
N LYS A 367 -23.76 -16.55 2.40
CA LYS A 367 -23.16 -17.89 2.60
C LYS A 367 -21.79 -18.04 1.91
N PRO A 368 -20.67 -17.69 2.59
CA PRO A 368 -20.57 -16.96 3.86
C PRO A 368 -20.85 -15.45 3.75
N SER A 369 -21.34 -14.84 4.84
CA SER A 369 -21.54 -13.38 4.89
C SER A 369 -20.22 -12.62 5.02
N LEU A 370 -20.11 -11.48 4.34
CA LEU A 370 -18.95 -10.58 4.48
C LEU A 370 -18.95 -9.85 5.83
N ASP A 371 -20.12 -9.58 6.40
CA ASP A 371 -20.27 -8.98 7.73
C ASP A 371 -19.73 -9.91 8.83
N GLU A 372 -19.95 -11.21 8.72
CA GLU A 372 -19.36 -12.22 9.62
C GLU A 372 -17.83 -12.20 9.53
N GLY A 373 -17.27 -12.24 8.31
CA GLY A 373 -15.83 -12.18 8.09
C GLY A 373 -15.21 -10.88 8.63
N LEU A 374 -15.92 -9.75 8.50
CA LEU A 374 -15.52 -8.47 9.06
C LEU A 374 -15.47 -8.50 10.60
N ILE A 375 -16.46 -9.10 11.26
CA ILE A 375 -16.47 -9.23 12.73
C ILE A 375 -15.28 -10.07 13.20
N ILE A 376 -15.06 -11.24 12.58
CA ILE A 376 -13.91 -12.12 12.90
C ILE A 376 -12.58 -11.36 12.70
N ALA A 377 -12.46 -10.59 11.60
CA ALA A 377 -11.31 -9.73 11.32
C ALA A 377 -11.03 -8.75 12.46
N TYR A 378 -12.04 -7.98 12.88
CA TYR A 378 -11.86 -6.95 13.90
C TYR A 378 -11.68 -7.48 15.31
N GLU A 379 -12.27 -8.64 15.65
CA GLU A 379 -11.96 -9.34 16.90
C GLU A 379 -10.48 -9.76 16.97
N SER A 380 -9.93 -10.23 15.85
CA SER A 380 -8.52 -10.59 15.73
C SER A 380 -7.58 -9.38 15.87
N TYR A 381 -7.98 -8.21 15.36
CA TYR A 381 -7.21 -6.97 15.53
C TYR A 381 -7.25 -6.44 16.97
N ALA A 382 -8.30 -6.78 17.72
CA ALA A 382 -8.53 -6.31 19.09
C ALA A 382 -7.91 -7.22 20.17
N LEU A 383 -7.08 -8.20 19.81
CA LEU A 383 -6.49 -9.16 20.76
C LEU A 383 -5.47 -8.54 21.73
N ASP A 384 -4.87 -7.39 21.39
CA ASP A 384 -3.91 -6.73 22.28
C ASP A 384 -4.61 -5.95 23.41
N SER A 385 -4.78 -6.62 24.56
CA SER A 385 -5.37 -6.02 25.77
C SER A 385 -4.55 -4.86 26.36
N THR A 386 -3.28 -4.72 25.99
CA THR A 386 -2.42 -3.62 26.48
C THR A 386 -2.64 -2.32 25.70
N GLN A 387 -3.29 -2.41 24.53
CA GLN A 387 -3.50 -1.29 23.60
C GLN A 387 -2.18 -0.57 23.27
N GLN A 388 -1.14 -1.34 22.91
CA GLN A 388 0.22 -0.82 22.72
C GLN A 388 0.28 0.34 21.71
N ALA A 389 -0.52 0.27 20.64
CA ALA A 389 -0.63 1.36 19.66
C ALA A 389 -1.11 2.67 20.30
N GLY A 390 -2.10 2.60 21.21
CA GLY A 390 -2.59 3.76 21.96
C GLY A 390 -1.56 4.31 22.94
N GLN A 391 -0.72 3.44 23.52
CA GLN A 391 0.40 3.89 24.38
C GLN A 391 1.44 4.68 23.59
N PHE A 392 1.73 4.31 22.34
CA PHE A 392 2.65 5.07 21.49
C PHE A 392 2.12 6.48 21.16
N ILE A 393 0.81 6.62 20.94
CA ILE A 393 0.15 7.93 20.80
C ILE A 393 0.26 8.72 22.11
N ALA A 394 -0.10 8.10 23.24
CA ALA A 394 -0.07 8.75 24.55
C ALA A 394 1.34 9.22 24.96
N ALA A 395 2.39 8.51 24.54
CA ALA A 395 3.77 8.83 24.88
C ALA A 395 4.26 10.20 24.34
N SER A 396 3.69 10.68 23.23
CA SER A 396 4.00 12.01 22.68
C SER A 396 3.00 13.08 23.14
N GLY A 397 1.81 12.67 23.57
CA GLY A 397 0.69 13.56 23.83
C GLY A 397 -0.05 14.02 22.57
N GLU A 398 0.24 13.43 21.40
CA GLU A 398 -0.49 13.74 20.17
C GLU A 398 -1.95 13.23 20.24
N PRO A 399 -2.91 13.93 19.61
CA PRO A 399 -4.27 13.43 19.53
C PRO A 399 -4.40 12.28 18.51
N MET A 400 -5.51 11.55 18.56
CA MET A 400 -5.89 10.65 17.48
C MET A 400 -6.40 11.44 16.27
N THR A 401 -6.07 11.00 15.06
CA THR A 401 -6.67 11.55 13.83
C THR A 401 -8.16 11.22 13.73
N GLU A 402 -8.94 12.02 12.99
CA GLU A 402 -10.39 11.81 12.85
C GLU A 402 -10.74 10.47 12.17
N SER A 403 -10.02 10.10 11.10
CA SER A 403 -10.12 8.78 10.48
C SER A 403 -9.88 7.64 11.47
N LEU A 404 -8.87 7.74 12.34
CA LEU A 404 -8.60 6.74 13.38
C LEU A 404 -9.73 6.67 14.41
N LYS A 405 -10.21 7.81 14.93
CA LYS A 405 -11.36 7.85 15.85
C LYS A 405 -12.57 7.15 15.25
N ARG A 406 -12.88 7.44 13.98
CA ARG A 406 -14.01 6.84 13.28
C ARG A 406 -13.85 5.33 13.11
N THR A 407 -12.64 4.86 12.76
CA THR A 407 -12.35 3.42 12.68
C THR A 407 -12.49 2.75 14.05
N LEU A 408 -12.02 3.37 15.13
CA LEU A 408 -12.16 2.82 16.49
C LEU A 408 -13.63 2.74 16.94
N MET A 409 -14.42 3.78 16.69
CA MET A 409 -15.87 3.77 16.99
C MET A 409 -16.59 2.66 16.19
N GLY A 410 -16.29 2.52 14.90
CA GLY A 410 -16.85 1.47 14.05
C GLY A 410 -16.41 0.06 14.50
N SER A 411 -15.14 -0.10 14.87
CA SER A 411 -14.60 -1.32 15.46
C SER A 411 -15.33 -1.69 16.75
N GLN A 412 -15.52 -0.75 17.67
CA GLN A 412 -16.24 -1.00 18.91
C GLN A 412 -17.69 -1.45 18.65
N ALA A 413 -18.38 -0.79 17.72
CA ALA A 413 -19.73 -1.20 17.33
C ALA A 413 -19.78 -2.62 16.75
N LEU A 414 -18.76 -3.03 15.98
CA LEU A 414 -18.64 -4.40 15.45
C LEU A 414 -18.36 -5.43 16.54
N LEU A 415 -17.45 -5.14 17.46
CA LEU A 415 -17.13 -6.05 18.58
C LEU A 415 -18.36 -6.29 19.45
N MET A 416 -19.13 -5.23 19.75
CA MET A 416 -20.40 -5.34 20.47
C MET A 416 -21.42 -6.22 19.73
N ARG A 417 -21.48 -6.13 18.39
CA ARG A 417 -22.34 -6.99 17.55
C ARG A 417 -21.86 -8.44 17.50
N GLY A 418 -20.56 -8.68 17.59
CA GLY A 418 -19.95 -10.02 17.67
C GLY A 418 -20.17 -10.72 19.01
N GLY A 419 -20.72 -10.02 20.01
CA GLY A 419 -20.99 -10.57 21.34
C GLY A 419 -19.74 -10.74 22.20
N ASN A 420 -18.59 -10.23 21.75
CA ASN A 420 -17.29 -10.39 22.40
C ASN A 420 -16.78 -9.06 22.94
N ALA A 421 -16.45 -9.02 24.24
CA ALA A 421 -15.57 -8.01 24.79
C ALA A 421 -14.12 -8.26 24.33
N PRO A 422 -13.24 -7.23 24.27
CA PRO A 422 -11.81 -7.44 24.04
C PRO A 422 -11.26 -8.48 25.02
N GLY A 423 -10.64 -9.54 24.49
CA GLY A 423 -10.21 -10.71 25.27
C GLY A 423 -11.10 -11.94 25.15
N SER A 424 -11.90 -12.08 24.07
CA SER A 424 -12.52 -13.36 23.71
C SER A 424 -11.45 -14.45 23.63
N ASP A 425 -11.83 -15.68 24.01
CA ASP A 425 -10.90 -16.80 23.97
C ASP A 425 -10.35 -16.93 22.54
N VAL A 426 -9.04 -16.71 22.40
CA VAL A 426 -8.32 -16.80 21.12
C VAL A 426 -8.56 -18.18 20.47
N PHE A 427 -8.80 -19.22 21.27
CA PHE A 427 -9.15 -20.53 20.78
C PHE A 427 -10.53 -20.55 20.10
N ASP A 428 -11.55 -19.93 20.70
CA ASP A 428 -12.90 -19.81 20.12
C ASP A 428 -12.92 -18.94 18.86
N LEU A 429 -12.16 -17.83 18.87
CA LEU A 429 -11.95 -17.03 17.68
C LEU A 429 -11.31 -17.87 16.56
N ASN A 430 -10.30 -18.67 16.87
CA ASN A 430 -9.66 -19.56 15.91
C ASN A 430 -10.61 -20.65 15.37
N VAL A 431 -11.54 -21.15 16.18
CA VAL A 431 -12.57 -22.10 15.73
C VAL A 431 -13.53 -21.44 14.74
N ARG A 432 -14.10 -20.27 15.07
CA ARG A 432 -14.99 -19.52 14.17
C ARG A 432 -14.30 -19.12 12.87
N LYS A 433 -13.04 -18.68 12.98
CA LYS A 433 -12.15 -18.39 11.86
C LYS A 433 -12.03 -19.60 10.90
N ARG A 434 -11.69 -20.79 11.43
CA ARG A 434 -11.58 -22.03 10.62
C ARG A 434 -12.90 -22.46 10.00
N ASP A 435 -14.01 -22.30 10.72
CA ASP A 435 -15.34 -22.58 10.18
C ASP A 435 -15.66 -21.68 8.97
N TYR A 436 -15.37 -20.38 9.08
CA TYR A 436 -15.55 -19.42 7.99
C TYR A 436 -14.72 -19.78 6.75
N GLN A 437 -13.45 -20.16 6.94
CA GLN A 437 -12.60 -20.65 5.85
C GLN A 437 -13.17 -21.90 5.18
N ARG A 438 -13.63 -22.87 5.98
CA ARG A 438 -14.19 -24.13 5.49
C ARG A 438 -15.41 -23.86 4.61
N ARG A 439 -16.32 -22.98 5.03
CA ARG A 439 -17.51 -22.65 4.22
C ARG A 439 -17.16 -21.95 2.92
N TRP A 440 -16.16 -21.05 2.91
CA TRP A 440 -15.64 -20.52 1.64
C TRP A 440 -15.05 -21.62 0.77
N ASN A 441 -14.26 -22.55 1.34
CA ASN A 441 -13.74 -23.69 0.60
C ASN A 441 -14.85 -24.56 -0.01
N GLU A 442 -15.92 -24.82 0.74
CA GLU A 442 -17.11 -25.53 0.25
C GLU A 442 -17.76 -24.80 -0.94
N VAL A 443 -17.85 -23.46 -0.91
CA VAL A 443 -18.32 -22.68 -2.08
C VAL A 443 -17.40 -22.93 -3.29
N PHE A 444 -16.08 -22.86 -3.11
CA PHE A 444 -15.12 -23.10 -4.18
C PHE A 444 -15.24 -24.51 -4.78
N VAL A 445 -15.28 -25.53 -3.92
CA VAL A 445 -15.31 -26.94 -4.32
C VAL A 445 -16.66 -27.33 -4.92
N ASN A 446 -17.77 -27.01 -4.24
CA ASN A 446 -19.11 -27.45 -4.66
C ASN A 446 -19.56 -26.79 -5.97
N LEU A 447 -19.19 -25.51 -6.17
CA LEU A 447 -19.50 -24.80 -7.42
C LEU A 447 -18.40 -24.94 -8.47
N ASN A 448 -17.27 -25.58 -8.12
CA ASN A 448 -16.09 -25.70 -8.97
C ASN A 448 -15.68 -24.34 -9.56
N ILE A 449 -15.62 -23.31 -8.73
CA ILE A 449 -15.23 -21.95 -9.17
C ILE A 449 -13.71 -21.80 -9.15
N ASP A 450 -13.18 -21.10 -10.16
CA ASP A 450 -11.76 -20.80 -10.28
C ASP A 450 -11.38 -19.54 -9.51
N VAL A 451 -12.24 -18.51 -9.59
CA VAL A 451 -12.02 -17.19 -9.00
C VAL A 451 -13.34 -16.59 -8.54
N VAL A 452 -13.26 -15.70 -7.55
CA VAL A 452 -14.39 -14.85 -7.13
C VAL A 452 -14.16 -13.44 -7.66
N LEU A 453 -15.15 -12.93 -8.39
CA LEU A 453 -15.27 -11.52 -8.76
C LEU A 453 -16.17 -10.83 -7.74
N CYS A 454 -15.64 -9.83 -7.02
CA CYS A 454 -16.36 -9.13 -5.97
C CYS A 454 -16.03 -7.62 -5.95
N LEU A 455 -16.76 -6.88 -5.12
CA LEU A 455 -16.50 -5.46 -4.87
C LEU A 455 -15.18 -5.29 -4.09
N GLY A 456 -14.45 -4.20 -4.37
CA GLY A 456 -13.30 -3.80 -3.57
C GLY A 456 -13.64 -2.86 -2.40
N ALA A 457 -14.75 -2.13 -2.49
CA ALA A 457 -15.24 -1.20 -1.46
C ALA A 457 -16.72 -0.89 -1.68
N GLN A 458 -17.38 -0.25 -0.70
CA GLN A 458 -18.75 0.25 -0.87
C GLN A 458 -18.82 1.46 -1.81
N THR A 459 -17.75 2.25 -1.87
CA THR A 459 -17.72 3.55 -2.54
C THR A 459 -16.51 3.65 -3.48
N THR A 460 -16.48 4.67 -4.32
CA THR A 460 -15.21 5.16 -4.90
C THR A 460 -14.38 5.82 -3.79
N ALA A 461 -13.23 6.44 -4.12
CA ALA A 461 -12.52 7.28 -3.17
C ALA A 461 -13.50 8.27 -2.48
N PRO A 462 -13.70 8.17 -1.15
CA PRO A 462 -14.61 9.04 -0.42
C PRO A 462 -13.90 10.32 0.03
N LEU A 463 -14.64 11.25 0.65
CA LEU A 463 -14.02 12.41 1.31
C LEU A 463 -13.10 11.93 2.45
N HIS A 464 -12.14 12.78 2.81
CA HIS A 464 -11.25 12.57 3.96
C HIS A 464 -12.01 12.13 5.22
N ASP A 465 -11.43 11.19 5.98
CA ASP A 465 -11.98 10.64 7.23
C ASP A 465 -13.30 9.85 7.10
N THR A 466 -13.89 9.72 5.91
CA THR A 466 -15.23 9.13 5.74
C THR A 466 -15.26 7.68 5.22
N PHE A 467 -14.11 7.04 4.96
CA PHE A 467 -14.06 5.69 4.36
C PHE A 467 -14.87 4.64 5.15
N GLY A 468 -14.70 4.61 6.48
CA GLY A 468 -15.47 3.72 7.35
C GLY A 468 -14.95 2.28 7.38
N MET A 469 -15.86 1.32 7.56
CA MET A 469 -15.52 -0.10 7.68
C MET A 469 -15.21 -0.73 6.33
N VAL A 470 -14.46 -1.83 6.35
CA VAL A 470 -13.84 -2.42 5.14
C VAL A 470 -14.24 -3.89 4.92
N PRO A 471 -15.54 -4.23 4.86
CA PRO A 471 -16.02 -5.63 4.74
C PRO A 471 -15.46 -6.33 3.51
N TYR A 472 -15.44 -5.63 2.39
CA TYR A 472 -15.04 -6.15 1.08
C TYR A 472 -13.55 -6.43 0.93
N THR A 473 -12.71 -6.00 1.87
CA THR A 473 -11.28 -6.31 1.87
C THR A 473 -10.87 -7.12 3.08
N ALA A 474 -11.42 -6.81 4.27
CA ALA A 474 -11.10 -7.49 5.51
C ALA A 474 -11.50 -8.96 5.52
N ALA A 475 -12.66 -9.31 4.95
CA ALA A 475 -13.12 -10.70 4.88
C ALA A 475 -12.18 -11.62 4.07
N TRP A 476 -11.32 -11.05 3.21
CA TRP A 476 -10.33 -11.79 2.41
C TRP A 476 -8.92 -11.79 3.00
N ASN A 477 -8.73 -11.15 4.16
CA ASN A 477 -7.44 -11.20 4.84
C ASN A 477 -7.35 -12.47 5.64
N LYS A 478 -6.86 -13.50 4.94
CA LYS A 478 -6.64 -14.86 5.41
C LYS A 478 -7.40 -15.14 6.71
N PRO A 479 -8.75 -15.20 6.69
CA PRO A 479 -9.46 -15.98 7.70
C PRO A 479 -8.77 -17.33 7.75
#